data_AF-A0A2N8NGC9-F1
#
_entry.id   AF-A0A2N8NGC9-F1
#
_cell.length_a   1.000
_cell.length_b   1.000
_cell.length_c   1.000
_cell.angle_alpha   90.00
_cell.angle_beta   90.00
_cell.angle_gamma   90.00
#
_symmetry.space_group_name_H-M   'P 1'
#
loop_
_entity.id
_entity.type
_entity.pdbx_description
1 polymer ?
#
loop_
_entity_poly.entity_id
_entity_poly.type
_entity_poly.pdbx_seq_one_letter_code
_entity_poly.pdbx_strand_id
1 'polypeptide(L)'
;MNQGYFLELTSKDSELFEEFLAQQDFTELSAQEQEKFAIVRRQTLKGNQRYTSPYLDNLQSHILGAKEQLKVKESAVLQGLQQSLLESITPLYNLAEKLAWLDLFTSQAIFAREYRLVKPQLAENGIIEIQAGRHLVIEAFLPKDQPFIPNALEIGESKSTHHGLIHIIT
;
A
#
# COMPACT_ATOMS: atom_id res chain seq x y z
N MET A 1 -21.47 7.77 -8.64
CA MET A 1 -22.24 7.65 -7.39
C MET A 1 -23.28 8.75 -7.35
N ASN A 2 -24.54 8.42 -7.06
CA ASN A 2 -25.65 9.37 -6.90
C ASN A 2 -25.42 10.25 -5.65
N GLN A 3 -24.63 11.31 -5.78
CA GLN A 3 -24.37 12.25 -4.69
C GLN A 3 -25.27 13.48 -4.86
N GLY A 4 -26.42 13.44 -4.20
CA GLY A 4 -27.29 14.59 -4.04
C GLY A 4 -28.19 14.40 -2.83
N TYR A 5 -28.75 15.50 -2.33
CA TYR A 5 -29.75 15.44 -1.28
C TYR A 5 -31.12 15.32 -1.94
N PHE A 6 -31.86 14.29 -1.56
CA PHE A 6 -33.17 14.01 -2.09
C PHE A 6 -33.99 13.26 -1.04
N LEU A 7 -35.30 13.38 -1.14
CA LEU A 7 -36.23 12.51 -0.43
C LEU A 7 -36.43 11.26 -1.29
N GLU A 8 -36.20 10.08 -0.74
CA GLU A 8 -36.43 8.80 -1.42
C GLU A 8 -37.66 8.12 -0.80
N LEU A 9 -38.63 7.80 -1.65
CA LEU A 9 -39.87 7.13 -1.28
C LEU A 9 -39.99 5.82 -2.04
N THR A 10 -40.64 4.82 -1.44
CA THR A 10 -40.96 3.58 -2.15
C THR A 10 -41.99 3.87 -3.25
N SER A 11 -42.06 3.03 -4.28
CA SER A 11 -43.07 3.17 -5.33
C SER A 11 -44.50 3.16 -4.78
N LYS A 12 -44.76 2.45 -3.68
CA LYS A 12 -46.08 2.38 -3.04
C LYS A 12 -46.44 3.68 -2.31
N ASP A 13 -45.47 4.30 -1.65
CA ASP A 13 -45.71 5.52 -0.86
C ASP A 13 -45.66 6.79 -1.72
N SER A 14 -45.08 6.70 -2.92
CA SER A 14 -44.94 7.81 -3.85
C SER A 14 -46.28 8.32 -4.39
N GLU A 15 -47.25 7.44 -4.65
CA GLU A 15 -48.60 7.84 -5.10
C GLU A 15 -49.34 8.60 -3.99
N LEU A 16 -49.32 8.07 -2.77
CA LEU A 16 -49.89 8.75 -1.58
C LEU A 16 -49.22 10.10 -1.31
N PHE A 17 -47.93 10.20 -1.58
CA PHE A 17 -47.17 11.43 -1.40
C PHE A 17 -47.53 12.50 -2.45
N GLU A 18 -47.72 12.12 -3.72
CA GLU A 18 -48.18 13.07 -4.75
C GLU A 18 -49.62 13.54 -4.47
N GLU A 19 -50.50 12.66 -3.99
CA GLU A 19 -51.84 13.03 -3.53
C GLU A 19 -51.79 14.00 -2.34
N PHE A 20 -50.93 13.74 -1.36
CA PHE A 20 -50.72 14.64 -0.22
C PHE A 20 -50.27 16.03 -0.67
N LEU A 21 -49.32 16.11 -1.62
CA LEU A 21 -48.86 17.39 -2.18
C LEU A 21 -49.95 18.14 -2.94
N ALA A 22 -50.86 17.41 -3.59
CA ALA A 22 -51.98 18.01 -4.34
C ALA A 22 -53.12 18.50 -3.44
N GLN A 23 -53.30 17.90 -2.25
CA GLN A 23 -54.38 18.23 -1.31
C GLN A 23 -53.98 19.28 -0.26
N GLN A 24 -52.69 19.44 0.02
CA GLN A 24 -52.19 20.44 0.97
C GLN A 24 -52.29 21.85 0.40
N ASP A 25 -52.93 22.74 1.15
CA ASP A 25 -52.98 24.16 0.86
C ASP A 25 -51.86 24.88 1.63
N PHE A 26 -50.80 25.27 0.93
CA PHE A 26 -49.62 25.93 1.51
C PHE A 26 -49.79 27.45 1.64
N THR A 27 -51.01 27.98 1.58
CA THR A 27 -51.33 29.43 1.60
C THR A 27 -50.88 30.18 2.86
N GLU A 28 -50.59 29.48 3.96
CA GLU A 28 -49.99 30.08 5.17
C GLU A 28 -48.51 30.47 4.98
N LEU A 29 -47.83 29.91 3.97
CA LEU A 29 -46.44 30.21 3.63
C LEU A 29 -46.36 31.40 2.67
N SER A 30 -45.30 32.21 2.80
CA SER A 30 -45.04 33.27 1.83
C SER A 30 -44.73 32.68 0.44
N ALA A 31 -44.98 33.46 -0.62
CA ALA A 31 -44.69 33.02 -2.00
C ALA A 31 -43.23 32.58 -2.20
N GLN A 32 -42.28 33.23 -1.52
CA GLN A 32 -40.87 32.85 -1.55
C GLN A 32 -40.60 31.51 -0.85
N GLU A 33 -41.30 31.21 0.24
CA GLU A 33 -41.14 29.93 0.96
C GLU A 33 -41.75 28.78 0.16
N GLN A 34 -42.91 29.01 -0.46
CA GLN A 34 -43.54 28.04 -1.35
C GLN A 34 -42.61 27.66 -2.51
N GLU A 35 -41.99 28.66 -3.17
CA GLU A 35 -41.03 28.40 -4.25
C GLU A 35 -39.77 27.68 -3.74
N LYS A 36 -39.20 28.14 -2.62
CA LYS A 36 -37.97 27.58 -2.05
C LYS A 36 -38.12 26.10 -1.65
N PHE A 37 -39.27 25.72 -1.11
CA PHE A 37 -39.54 24.37 -0.63
C PHE A 37 -40.37 23.52 -1.59
N ALA A 38 -40.72 24.03 -2.78
CA ALA A 38 -41.46 23.31 -3.80
C ALA A 38 -40.79 21.96 -4.12
N ILE A 39 -41.54 20.88 -3.89
CA ILE A 39 -41.05 19.52 -4.07
C ILE A 39 -41.28 19.11 -5.53
N VAL A 40 -40.22 18.67 -6.20
CA VAL A 40 -40.24 18.23 -7.59
C VAL A 40 -39.63 16.85 -7.73
N ARG A 41 -40.25 16.01 -8.57
CA ARG A 41 -39.72 14.66 -8.85
C ARG A 41 -38.43 14.75 -9.66
N ARG A 42 -37.38 14.10 -9.18
CA ARG A 42 -36.02 14.17 -9.73
C ARG A 42 -35.61 12.92 -10.51
N GLN A 43 -35.94 11.72 -10.00
CA GLN A 43 -35.49 10.46 -10.60
C GLN A 43 -36.40 9.31 -10.21
N THR A 44 -36.68 8.41 -11.16
CA THR A 44 -37.37 7.13 -10.91
C THR A 44 -36.36 5.98 -10.96
N LEU A 45 -36.37 5.11 -9.96
CA LEU A 45 -35.53 3.93 -9.83
C LEU A 45 -36.39 2.66 -9.79
N LYS A 46 -35.76 1.48 -9.88
CA LYS A 46 -36.46 0.20 -9.74
C LYS A 46 -36.97 0.05 -8.31
N GLY A 47 -38.24 0.40 -8.09
CA GLY A 47 -38.95 0.26 -6.82
C GLY A 47 -39.02 1.53 -5.95
N ASN A 48 -38.32 2.61 -6.31
CA ASN A 48 -38.27 3.86 -5.54
C ASN A 48 -38.40 5.09 -6.44
N GLN A 49 -38.87 6.21 -5.87
CA GLN A 49 -38.87 7.52 -6.49
C GLN A 49 -38.09 8.54 -5.64
N ARG A 50 -37.44 9.49 -6.30
CA ARG A 50 -36.66 10.54 -5.65
C ARG A 50 -37.23 11.91 -5.96
N TYR A 51 -37.33 12.75 -4.93
CA TYR A 51 -37.79 14.12 -5.00
C TYR A 51 -36.73 15.10 -4.47
N THR A 52 -36.71 16.31 -5.02
CA THR A 52 -35.83 17.41 -4.61
C THR A 52 -36.62 18.70 -4.43
N SER A 53 -35.97 19.75 -3.96
CA SER A 53 -36.50 21.11 -3.93
C SER A 53 -35.38 22.11 -4.16
N PRO A 54 -35.67 23.37 -4.55
CA PRO A 54 -34.66 24.41 -4.66
C PRO A 54 -33.82 24.57 -3.38
N TYR A 55 -34.43 24.38 -2.20
CA TYR A 55 -33.70 24.34 -0.94
C TYR A 55 -32.68 23.20 -0.86
N LEU A 56 -33.08 21.97 -1.21
CA LEU A 56 -32.19 20.80 -1.16
C LEU A 56 -31.04 20.92 -2.17
N ASP A 57 -31.30 21.45 -3.37
CA ASP A 57 -30.28 21.65 -4.40
C ASP A 57 -29.30 22.79 -4.02
N ASN A 58 -29.77 23.85 -3.37
CA ASN A 58 -28.89 24.89 -2.81
C ASN A 58 -28.03 24.36 -1.67
N LEU A 59 -28.63 23.60 -0.75
CA LEU A 59 -27.88 22.94 0.34
C LEU A 59 -26.82 21.99 -0.22
N GLN A 60 -27.16 21.21 -1.24
CA GLN A 60 -26.22 20.35 -1.96
C GLN A 60 -25.04 21.15 -2.50
N SER A 61 -25.32 22.23 -3.23
CA SER A 61 -24.30 23.08 -3.85
C SER A 61 -23.38 23.72 -2.81
N HIS A 62 -23.94 24.20 -1.70
CA HIS A 62 -23.18 24.76 -0.59
C HIS A 62 -22.26 23.71 0.05
N ILE A 63 -22.77 22.50 0.31
CA ILE A 63 -21.97 21.41 0.89
C ILE A 63 -20.87 20.96 -0.06
N LEU A 64 -21.15 20.84 -1.36
CA LEU A 64 -20.15 20.50 -2.37
C LEU A 64 -19.06 21.57 -2.46
N GLY A 65 -19.43 22.85 -2.45
CA GLY A 65 -18.48 23.96 -2.41
C GLY A 65 -17.59 23.93 -1.16
N ALA A 66 -18.18 23.68 0.02
CA ALA A 66 -17.43 23.54 1.26
C ALA A 66 -16.45 22.34 1.22
N LYS A 67 -16.87 21.20 0.65
CA LYS A 67 -16.00 20.03 0.46
C LYS A 67 -14.83 20.31 -0.47
N GLU A 68 -15.07 21.03 -1.56
CA GLU A 68 -13.99 21.39 -2.49
C GLU A 68 -12.98 22.33 -1.82
N GLN A 69 -13.46 23.33 -1.08
CA GLN A 69 -12.59 24.22 -0.30
C GLN A 69 -11.80 23.48 0.78
N LEU A 70 -12.43 22.53 1.47
CA LEU A 70 -11.74 21.68 2.44
C LEU A 70 -10.61 20.91 1.78
N LYS A 71 -10.88 20.26 0.65
CA LYS A 71 -9.90 19.49 -0.11
C LYS A 71 -8.72 20.34 -0.58
N VAL A 72 -8.98 21.57 -1.05
CA VAL A 72 -7.92 22.52 -1.43
C VAL A 72 -7.03 22.85 -0.22
N LYS A 73 -7.63 23.11 0.95
CA LYS A 73 -6.88 23.38 2.19
C LYS A 73 -6.05 22.19 2.64
N GLU A 74 -6.63 20.99 2.63
CA GLU A 74 -5.93 19.75 2.98
C GLU A 74 -4.73 19.51 2.07
N SER A 75 -4.93 19.69 0.75
CA SER A 75 -3.85 19.55 -0.23
C SER A 75 -2.73 20.57 0.02
N ALA A 76 -3.07 21.82 0.34
CA ALA A 76 -2.07 22.85 0.65
C ALA A 76 -1.26 22.52 1.91
N VAL A 77 -1.92 22.02 2.97
CA VAL A 77 -1.26 21.58 4.20
C VAL A 77 -0.32 20.40 3.92
N LEU A 78 -0.78 19.41 3.16
CA LEU A 78 0.02 18.23 2.81
C LEU A 78 1.24 18.61 1.96
N GLN A 79 1.07 19.50 0.98
CA GLN A 79 2.18 20.02 0.17
C GLN A 79 3.19 20.79 1.02
N GLY A 80 2.72 21.61 1.96
CA GLY A 80 3.60 22.29 2.92
C GLY A 80 4.44 21.31 3.74
N LEU A 81 3.81 20.25 4.27
CA LEU A 81 4.51 19.20 5.01
C LEU A 81 5.54 18.46 4.15
N GLN A 82 5.19 18.12 2.91
CA GLN A 82 6.12 17.48 1.97
C GLN A 82 7.33 18.37 1.68
N GLN A 83 7.12 19.67 1.50
CA GLN A 83 8.21 20.61 1.26
C GLN A 83 9.15 20.70 2.47
N SER A 84 8.61 20.82 3.69
CA SER A 84 9.42 20.82 4.91
C SER A 84 10.19 19.51 5.12
N LEU A 85 9.60 18.37 4.72
CA LEU A 85 10.29 17.08 4.75
C LEU A 85 11.44 17.03 3.75
N LEU A 86 11.22 17.53 2.53
CA LEU A 86 12.23 17.57 1.47
C LEU A 86 13.44 18.43 1.85
N GLU A 87 13.23 19.53 2.58
CA GLU A 87 14.33 20.35 3.12
C GLU A 87 15.25 19.56 4.07
N SER A 88 14.71 18.54 4.75
CA SER A 88 15.43 17.69 5.71
C SER A 88 15.64 16.26 5.21
N ILE A 89 15.54 16.01 3.90
CA ILE A 89 15.60 14.64 3.36
C ILE A 89 16.98 14.00 3.47
N THR A 90 18.05 14.80 3.36
CA THR A 90 19.43 14.28 3.35
C THR A 90 19.81 13.56 4.65
N PRO A 91 19.57 14.12 5.86
CA PRO A 91 19.75 13.38 7.11
C PRO A 91 18.96 12.06 7.17
N LEU A 92 17.71 12.05 6.69
CA LEU A 92 16.86 10.85 6.68
C LEU A 92 17.42 9.78 5.75
N TYR A 93 17.89 10.18 4.57
CA TYR A 93 18.50 9.27 3.61
C TYR A 93 19.80 8.67 4.16
N ASN A 94 20.65 9.49 4.77
CA ASN A 94 21.88 9.02 5.43
C ASN A 94 21.57 8.03 6.56
N LEU A 95 20.56 8.31 7.38
CA LEU A 95 20.12 7.39 8.42
C LEU A 95 19.63 6.06 7.83
N ALA A 96 18.80 6.12 6.78
CA ALA A 96 18.30 4.92 6.10
C ALA A 96 19.44 4.08 5.52
N GLU A 97 20.46 4.72 4.94
CA GLU A 97 21.66 4.03 4.44
C GLU A 97 22.41 3.31 5.57
N LYS A 98 22.62 3.98 6.72
CA LYS A 98 23.31 3.36 7.86
C LYS A 98 22.50 2.20 8.45
N LEU A 99 21.18 2.33 8.50
CA LEU A 99 20.29 1.25 8.92
C LEU A 99 20.35 0.05 7.96
N ALA A 100 20.40 0.30 6.65
CA ALA A 100 20.54 -0.77 5.65
C ALA A 100 21.86 -1.53 5.81
N TRP A 101 22.98 -0.83 6.03
CA TRP A 101 24.27 -1.47 6.32
C TRP A 101 24.23 -2.28 7.62
N LEU A 102 23.62 -1.73 8.67
CA LEU A 102 23.48 -2.42 9.95
C LEU A 102 22.66 -3.70 9.80
N ASP A 103 21.54 -3.64 9.07
CA ASP A 103 20.68 -4.79 8.80
C ASP A 103 21.43 -5.88 8.02
N LEU A 104 22.12 -5.49 6.93
CA LEU A 104 22.94 -6.40 6.14
C LEU A 104 24.00 -7.12 6.98
N PHE A 105 24.80 -6.37 7.74
CA PHE A 105 25.88 -6.97 8.55
C PHE A 105 25.33 -7.84 9.67
N THR A 106 24.25 -7.42 10.32
CA THR A 106 23.63 -8.18 11.41
C THR A 106 23.02 -9.49 10.89
N SER A 107 22.29 -9.43 9.77
CA SER A 107 21.71 -10.59 9.11
C SER A 107 22.80 -11.59 8.69
N GLN A 108 23.87 -11.11 8.06
CA GLN A 108 25.00 -11.97 7.66
C GLN A 108 25.74 -12.57 8.87
N ALA A 109 25.88 -11.83 9.98
CA ALA A 109 26.51 -12.34 11.19
C ALA A 109 25.66 -13.43 11.88
N ILE A 110 24.33 -13.24 11.93
CA ILE A 110 23.39 -14.25 12.43
C ILE A 110 23.47 -15.49 11.55
N PHE A 111 23.38 -15.33 10.23
CA PHE A 111 23.47 -16.42 9.27
C PHE A 111 24.80 -17.19 9.40
N ALA A 112 25.93 -16.47 9.46
CA ALA A 112 27.24 -17.09 9.67
C ALA A 112 27.31 -17.87 10.98
N ARG A 113 26.75 -17.36 12.06
CA ARG A 113 26.73 -18.05 13.36
C ARG A 113 25.86 -19.30 13.33
N GLU A 114 24.63 -19.19 12.83
CA GLU A 114 23.66 -20.29 12.78
C GLU A 114 24.18 -21.45 11.94
N TYR A 115 24.74 -21.14 10.78
CA TYR A 115 25.27 -22.14 9.86
C TYR A 115 26.74 -22.47 10.10
N ARG A 116 27.37 -21.93 11.15
CA ARG A 116 28.80 -22.16 11.48
C ARG A 116 29.72 -21.91 10.28
N LEU A 117 29.48 -20.79 9.59
CA LEU A 117 30.31 -20.36 8.48
C LEU A 117 31.61 -19.75 8.99
N VAL A 118 32.65 -19.86 8.17
CA VAL A 118 33.97 -19.27 8.44
C VAL A 118 34.23 -18.13 7.46
N LYS A 119 34.99 -17.13 7.90
CA LYS A 119 35.41 -16.03 7.02
C LYS A 119 36.39 -16.56 5.97
N PRO A 120 36.10 -16.48 4.66
CA PRO A 120 37.02 -16.92 3.63
C PRO A 120 38.24 -15.98 3.56
N GLN A 121 39.38 -16.54 3.13
CA GLN A 121 40.55 -15.76 2.73
C GLN A 121 40.45 -15.52 1.23
N LEU A 122 40.54 -14.25 0.82
CA LEU A 122 40.51 -13.90 -0.60
C LEU A 122 41.92 -14.05 -1.18
N ALA A 123 42.03 -14.79 -2.26
CA ALA A 123 43.30 -15.03 -2.96
C ALA A 123 43.25 -14.40 -4.37
N GLU A 124 44.35 -13.81 -4.81
CA GLU A 124 44.47 -13.16 -6.13
C GLU A 124 45.11 -14.07 -7.19
N ASN A 125 45.54 -15.27 -6.80
CA ASN A 125 46.30 -16.21 -7.62
C ASN A 125 45.45 -17.30 -8.28
N GLY A 126 44.12 -17.12 -8.33
CA GLY A 126 43.20 -18.06 -8.97
C GLY A 126 43.08 -19.41 -8.27
N ILE A 127 43.50 -19.51 -6.99
CA ILE A 127 43.37 -20.73 -6.20
C ILE A 127 42.03 -20.73 -5.46
N ILE A 128 41.36 -21.88 -5.46
CA ILE A 128 40.19 -22.17 -4.64
C ILE A 128 40.54 -23.37 -3.75
N GLU A 129 40.58 -23.12 -2.45
CA GLU A 129 40.74 -24.16 -1.43
C GLU A 129 39.53 -24.14 -0.49
N ILE A 130 38.83 -25.27 -0.41
CA ILE A 130 37.69 -25.49 0.47
C ILE A 130 37.98 -26.73 1.30
N GLN A 131 38.04 -26.57 2.61
CA GLN A 131 38.14 -27.66 3.56
C GLN A 131 36.77 -27.90 4.20
N ALA A 132 36.32 -29.16 4.21
CA ALA A 132 35.01 -29.55 4.76
C ALA A 132 33.85 -28.67 4.25
N GLY A 133 33.79 -28.45 2.93
CA GLY A 133 32.77 -27.68 2.26
C GLY A 133 31.39 -28.33 2.35
N ARG A 134 30.37 -27.51 2.59
CA ARG A 134 28.97 -27.94 2.74
C ARG A 134 28.07 -27.20 1.77
N HIS A 135 27.05 -27.88 1.25
CA HIS A 135 26.03 -27.25 0.44
C HIS A 135 24.89 -26.74 1.34
N LEU A 136 24.89 -25.45 1.69
CA LEU A 136 23.97 -24.88 2.70
C LEU A 136 22.48 -25.13 2.41
N VAL A 137 22.06 -25.01 1.15
CA VAL A 137 20.65 -25.27 0.78
C VAL A 137 20.28 -26.73 0.99
N ILE A 138 21.05 -27.68 0.45
CA ILE A 138 20.78 -29.12 0.60
C ILE A 138 20.82 -29.51 2.10
N GLU A 139 21.84 -29.05 2.84
CA GLU A 139 21.97 -29.30 4.28
C GLU A 139 20.72 -28.87 5.07
N ALA A 140 20.11 -27.73 4.71
CA ALA A 140 18.91 -27.23 5.37
C ALA A 140 17.65 -28.10 5.15
N PHE A 141 17.63 -28.91 4.08
CA PHE A 141 16.50 -29.80 3.76
C PHE A 141 16.72 -31.26 4.19
N LEU A 142 17.91 -31.61 4.68
CA LEU A 142 18.21 -32.97 5.10
C LEU A 142 17.63 -33.29 6.49
N PRO A 143 17.14 -34.53 6.72
CA PRO A 143 16.75 -35.01 8.03
C PRO A 143 17.92 -34.98 9.03
N LYS A 144 17.64 -34.75 10.32
CA LYS A 144 18.68 -34.68 11.37
C LYS A 144 19.48 -35.97 11.52
N ASP A 145 18.89 -37.10 11.19
CA ASP A 145 19.47 -38.44 11.21
C ASP A 145 20.28 -38.78 9.95
N GLN A 146 20.23 -37.92 8.92
CA GLN A 146 21.00 -38.07 7.68
C GLN A 146 21.74 -36.77 7.34
N PRO A 147 22.77 -36.40 8.14
CA PRO A 147 23.48 -35.14 7.95
C PRO A 147 24.28 -35.15 6.63
N PHE A 148 24.44 -33.96 6.05
CA PHE A 148 25.31 -33.76 4.88
C PHE A 148 26.77 -34.11 5.23
N ILE A 149 27.44 -34.88 4.36
CA ILE A 149 28.87 -35.21 4.52
C ILE A 149 29.69 -34.14 3.79
N PRO A 150 30.51 -33.33 4.51
CA PRO A 150 31.30 -32.27 3.89
C PRO A 150 32.40 -32.78 2.96
N ASN A 151 32.68 -32.06 1.89
CA ASN A 151 33.68 -32.42 0.88
C ASN A 151 34.76 -31.34 0.75
N ALA A 152 36.01 -31.75 0.50
CA ALA A 152 37.10 -30.83 0.22
C ALA A 152 37.19 -30.52 -1.30
N LEU A 153 37.76 -29.36 -1.62
CA LEU A 153 38.07 -28.96 -2.99
C LEU A 153 39.38 -28.18 -3.00
N GLU A 154 40.31 -28.57 -3.87
CA GLU A 154 41.52 -27.80 -4.18
C GLU A 154 41.61 -27.66 -5.69
N ILE A 155 41.57 -26.42 -6.20
CA ILE A 155 41.73 -26.10 -7.63
C ILE A 155 42.71 -24.93 -7.73
N GLY A 156 43.68 -25.02 -8.64
CA GLY A 156 44.63 -23.94 -8.93
C GLY A 156 46.09 -24.41 -8.88
N GLU A 157 46.99 -23.57 -9.37
CA GLU A 157 48.41 -23.89 -9.46
C GLU A 157 49.11 -23.61 -8.11
N SER A 158 49.17 -24.63 -7.25
CA SER A 158 49.89 -24.55 -5.97
C SER A 158 51.37 -24.89 -6.15
N LYS A 159 52.28 -24.11 -5.54
CA LYS A 159 53.75 -24.29 -5.67
C LYS A 159 54.28 -25.59 -5.07
N SER A 160 53.46 -26.34 -4.33
CA SER A 160 53.88 -27.52 -3.55
C SER A 160 53.20 -28.83 -3.93
N THR A 161 52.14 -28.81 -4.75
CA THR A 161 51.31 -30.01 -5.02
C THR A 161 50.75 -29.98 -6.44
N HIS A 162 50.85 -31.10 -7.16
CA HIS A 162 50.32 -31.28 -8.53
C HIS A 162 48.79 -31.43 -8.55
N HIS A 163 48.04 -30.46 -8.04
CA HIS A 163 46.58 -30.42 -8.25
C HIS A 163 46.30 -29.75 -9.59
N GLY A 164 45.58 -30.46 -10.47
CA GLY A 164 45.27 -30.00 -11.82
C GLY A 164 44.21 -28.91 -11.84
N LEU A 165 44.22 -28.07 -12.88
CA LEU A 165 43.16 -27.08 -13.12
C LEU A 165 41.79 -27.69 -13.44
N ILE A 166 41.74 -29.01 -13.69
CA ILE A 166 40.56 -29.73 -14.16
C ILE A 166 40.35 -30.97 -13.30
N HIS A 167 39.15 -31.12 -12.74
CA HIS A 167 38.69 -32.34 -12.08
C HIS A 167 37.68 -33.06 -12.97
N ILE A 168 37.96 -34.32 -13.32
CA ILE A 168 37.00 -35.18 -14.02
C ILE A 168 36.30 -36.02 -12.95
N ILE A 169 34.98 -35.80 -12.79
CA ILE A 169 34.13 -36.54 -11.86
C ILE A 169 33.31 -37.53 -12.70
N THR A 170 33.44 -38.82 -12.40
CA THR A 170 32.72 -39.92 -13.08
C THR A 170 31.69 -40.56 -12.18
#